data_AF-A0A843K562-F1
#
_entry.id   AF-A0A843K562-F1
#
_cell.length_a   1.000
_cell.length_b   1.000
_cell.length_c   1.000
_cell.angle_alpha   90.00
_cell.angle_beta   90.00
_cell.angle_gamma   90.00
#
_symmetry.space_group_name_H-M   'P 1'
#
loop_
_entity.id
_entity.type
_entity.pdbx_description
1 polymer ?
#
loop_
_entity_poly.entity_id
_entity_poly.type
_entity_poly.pdbx_seq_one_letter_code
_entity_poly.pdbx_strand_id
1 'polypeptide(L)'
;HIFARVFGGMCALFFISLTTPMTDLFGIMKKLKIPDLFIDLSMIIYRYIFIFMEKARQIYLAQQMRLGYTKPREALNSYSMLFGSIFITSWDAGEDLIHAMDCRCYNGKYAKMITYNPVEWRSLSAVSLYLFIIIGMILWTSG
;
A
#
# COMPACT_ATOMS: atom_id res chain seq x y z
N HIS A 1 1.57 -7.18 -31.25
CA HIS A 1 2.59 -7.51 -30.23
C HIS A 1 2.59 -6.59 -29.01
N ILE A 2 2.58 -5.25 -29.14
CA ILE A 2 2.56 -4.34 -27.97
C ILE A 2 1.31 -4.53 -27.09
N PHE A 3 0.11 -4.58 -27.68
CA PHE A 3 -1.14 -4.68 -26.92
C PHE A 3 -1.21 -5.94 -26.05
N ALA A 4 -0.83 -7.10 -26.59
CA ALA A 4 -0.80 -8.35 -25.85
C ALA A 4 0.20 -8.32 -24.67
N ARG A 5 1.36 -7.68 -24.84
CA ARG A 5 2.37 -7.54 -23.79
C ARG A 5 1.89 -6.63 -22.66
N VAL A 6 1.26 -5.51 -23.00
CA VAL A 6 0.69 -4.58 -22.01
C VAL A 6 -0.47 -5.24 -21.27
N PHE A 7 -1.38 -5.91 -21.99
CA PHE A 7 -2.52 -6.58 -21.39
C PHE A 7 -2.09 -7.73 -20.46
N GLY A 8 -1.14 -8.56 -20.89
CA GLY A 8 -0.57 -9.62 -20.05
C GLY A 8 0.10 -9.08 -18.77
N GLY A 9 0.85 -7.97 -18.88
CA GLY A 9 1.44 -7.30 -17.73
C GLY A 9 0.40 -6.76 -16.75
N MET A 10 -0.65 -6.10 -17.25
CA MET A 10 -1.73 -5.57 -16.41
C MET A 10 -2.49 -6.68 -15.69
N CYS A 11 -2.83 -7.77 -16.37
CA CYS A 11 -3.49 -8.93 -15.76
C CYS A 11 -2.64 -9.54 -14.64
N ALA A 12 -1.33 -9.70 -14.85
CA ALA A 12 -0.43 -10.22 -13.82
C ALA A 12 -0.34 -9.27 -12.61
N LEU A 13 -0.24 -7.96 -12.83
CA LEU A 13 -0.22 -6.97 -11.75
C LEU A 13 -1.53 -6.97 -10.95
N PHE A 14 -2.68 -6.99 -11.61
CA PHE A 14 -3.97 -7.06 -10.93
C PHE A 14 -4.15 -8.37 -10.16
N PHE A 15 -3.67 -9.49 -10.71
CA PHE A 15 -3.71 -10.76 -10.02
C PHE A 15 -2.95 -10.70 -8.69
N ILE A 16 -1.72 -10.18 -8.68
CA ILE A 16 -0.93 -9.98 -7.46
C ILE A 16 -1.66 -9.03 -6.50
N SER A 17 -2.16 -7.90 -7.00
CA SER A 17 -2.81 -6.86 -6.20
C SER A 17 -4.11 -7.32 -5.53
N LEU A 18 -4.88 -8.23 -6.14
CA LEU A 18 -6.14 -8.73 -5.58
C LEU A 18 -5.95 -9.93 -4.65
N THR A 19 -4.92 -10.74 -4.89
CA THR A 19 -4.74 -12.02 -4.18
C THR A 19 -3.79 -11.94 -3.00
N THR A 20 -2.84 -11.00 -3.01
CA THR A 20 -1.79 -10.91 -1.99
C THR A 20 -1.95 -9.64 -1.15
N PRO A 21 -2.19 -9.74 0.18
CA PRO A 21 -2.23 -8.56 1.04
C PRO A 21 -0.84 -7.91 1.11
N MET A 22 -0.79 -6.58 1.22
CA MET A 22 0.47 -5.83 1.19
C MET A 22 1.44 -6.23 2.32
N THR A 23 0.91 -6.72 3.44
CA THR A 23 1.69 -7.25 4.57
C THR A 23 2.57 -8.43 4.18
N ASP A 24 2.08 -9.30 3.30
CA ASP A 24 2.83 -10.49 2.84
C ASP A 24 3.92 -10.10 1.84
N LEU A 25 3.67 -9.03 1.07
CA LEU A 25 4.64 -8.46 0.12
C LEU A 25 5.87 -7.91 0.86
N PHE A 26 5.68 -7.27 2.02
CA PHE A 26 6.80 -6.88 2.88
C PHE A 26 7.60 -8.07 3.42
N GLY A 27 6.95 -9.21 3.66
CA GLY A 27 7.63 -10.47 4.00
C GLY A 27 8.52 -11.01 2.87
N ILE A 28 8.09 -10.88 1.62
CA ILE A 28 8.88 -11.23 0.43
C ILE A 28 10.05 -10.25 0.25
N MET A 29 9.83 -8.95 0.47
CA MET A 29 10.89 -7.93 0.48
C MET A 29 12.01 -8.26 1.47
N LYS A 30 11.67 -8.82 2.64
CA LYS A 30 12.65 -9.32 3.61
C LYS A 30 13.47 -10.50 3.07
N LYS A 31 12.83 -11.43 2.35
CA LYS A 31 13.53 -12.56 1.68
C LYS A 31 14.46 -12.07 0.58
N LEU A 32 14.14 -10.95 -0.07
CA LEU A 32 14.97 -10.27 -1.07
C LEU A 32 16.15 -9.49 -0.48
N LYS A 33 16.44 -9.63 0.82
CA LYS A 33 17.56 -8.99 1.54
C LYS A 33 17.53 -7.46 1.52
N ILE A 34 16.35 -6.86 1.45
CA ILE A 34 16.20 -5.41 1.68
C ILE A 34 16.50 -5.12 3.17
N PRO A 35 17.23 -4.02 3.50
CA PRO A 35 17.52 -3.69 4.89
C PRO A 35 16.24 -3.52 5.73
N ASP A 36 16.25 -4.03 6.96
CA ASP A 36 15.08 -4.05 7.84
C ASP A 36 14.49 -2.64 8.09
N LEU A 37 15.34 -1.60 8.12
CA LEU A 37 14.93 -0.20 8.22
C LEU A 37 13.90 0.21 7.16
N PHE A 38 14.09 -0.19 5.90
CA PHE A 38 13.17 0.16 4.81
C PHE A 38 11.83 -0.56 4.95
N ILE A 39 11.85 -1.79 5.46
CA ILE A 39 10.63 -2.58 5.67
C ILE A 39 9.80 -1.97 6.80
N ASP A 40 10.45 -1.61 7.90
CA ASP A 40 9.81 -0.98 9.04
C ASP A 40 9.20 0.37 8.68
N LEU A 41 9.97 1.20 7.95
CA LEU A 41 9.49 2.49 7.44
C LEU A 41 8.27 2.30 6.52
N SER A 42 8.34 1.34 5.60
CA SER A 42 7.23 1.03 4.67
C SER A 42 5.98 0.56 5.40
N MET A 43 6.13 -0.23 6.46
CA MET A 43 5.01 -0.70 7.29
C MET A 43 4.30 0.45 8.01
N ILE A 44 5.08 1.39 8.56
CA ILE A 44 4.52 2.60 9.19
C ILE A 44 3.82 3.45 8.15
N ILE A 45 4.47 3.76 7.02
CA ILE A 45 3.87 4.51 5.93
C ILE A 45 2.54 3.88 5.50
N TYR A 46 2.51 2.56 5.26
CA TYR A 46 1.30 1.84 4.87
C TYR A 46 0.17 1.98 5.89
N ARG A 47 0.47 1.86 7.19
CA ARG A 47 -0.53 2.08 8.26
C ARG A 47 -1.06 3.52 8.22
N TYR A 48 -0.18 4.50 8.05
CA TYR A 48 -0.55 5.91 8.05
C TYR A 48 -1.30 6.34 6.78
N ILE A 49 -1.14 5.67 5.64
CA ILE A 49 -1.94 5.94 4.42
C ILE A 49 -3.44 5.84 4.73
N PHE A 50 -3.89 4.77 5.39
CA PHE A 50 -5.31 4.61 5.72
C PHE A 50 -5.80 5.63 6.74
N ILE A 51 -4.98 5.94 7.75
CA ILE A 51 -5.31 6.95 8.77
C ILE A 51 -5.45 8.33 8.12
N PHE A 52 -4.52 8.72 7.25
CA PHE A 52 -4.56 10.00 6.56
C PHE A 52 -5.69 10.09 5.55
N MET A 53 -5.98 9.00 4.82
CA MET A 53 -7.12 8.93 3.91
C MET A 53 -8.44 9.14 4.66
N GLU A 54 -8.59 8.54 5.84
CA GLU A 54 -9.77 8.73 6.68
C GLU A 54 -9.88 10.17 7.20
N LYS A 55 -8.79 10.78 7.66
CA LYS A 55 -8.78 12.21 8.05
C LYS A 55 -9.11 13.12 6.87
N ALA A 56 -8.52 12.85 5.69
CA ALA A 56 -8.80 13.61 4.47
C ALA A 56 -10.27 13.54 4.10
N ARG A 57 -10.88 12.35 4.19
CA ARG A 57 -12.31 12.14 3.96
C ARG A 57 -13.17 12.95 4.93
N GLN A 58 -12.82 12.97 6.21
CA GLN A 58 -13.54 13.75 7.23
C GLN A 58 -13.48 15.26 6.94
N ILE A 59 -12.29 15.79 6.62
CA ILE A 59 -12.11 17.20 6.25
C ILE A 59 -12.90 17.52 4.98
N TYR A 60 -12.82 16.66 3.97
CA TYR A 60 -13.54 16.82 2.72
C TYR A 60 -15.06 16.90 2.93
N LEU A 61 -15.62 15.99 3.73
CA LEU A 61 -17.04 16.01 4.07
C LEU A 61 -17.44 17.28 4.82
N ALA A 62 -16.62 17.74 5.78
CA ALA A 62 -16.86 18.98 6.50
C ALA A 62 -16.86 20.21 5.57
N GLN A 63 -15.97 20.25 4.58
CA GLN A 63 -15.92 21.30 3.56
C GLN A 63 -17.12 21.22 2.60
N GLN A 64 -17.55 20.02 2.23
CA GLN A 64 -18.74 19.80 1.39
C GLN A 64 -20.02 20.31 2.07
N MET A 65 -20.18 20.06 3.37
CA MET A 65 -21.30 20.59 4.16
C MET A 65 -21.30 22.11 4.26
N ARG A 66 -20.14 22.76 4.09
CA ARG A 66 -19.98 24.22 4.05
C ARG A 66 -20.09 24.80 2.63
N LEU A 67 -20.53 24.02 1.65
CA LEU A 67 -20.61 24.42 0.23
C LEU A 67 -19.25 24.85 -0.36
N GLY A 68 -18.13 24.32 0.16
CA GLY A 68 -16.77 24.71 -0.24
C GLY A 68 -16.36 24.33 -1.67
N TYR A 69 -17.22 23.63 -2.41
CA TYR A 69 -16.94 23.09 -3.75
C TYR A 69 -17.91 23.60 -4.83
N THR A 70 -18.72 24.62 -4.54
CA THR A 70 -19.74 25.12 -5.47
C THR A 70 -19.15 25.86 -6.67
N LYS A 71 -18.06 26.62 -6.48
CA LYS A 71 -17.33 27.30 -7.56
C LYS A 71 -15.92 26.72 -7.71
N PRO A 72 -15.34 26.68 -8.93
CA PRO A 72 -13.98 26.16 -9.13
C PRO A 72 -12.91 26.93 -8.33
N ARG A 73 -13.10 28.24 -8.14
CA ARG A 73 -12.23 29.08 -7.29
C ARG A 73 -12.32 28.71 -5.81
N GLU A 74 -13.53 28.43 -5.32
CA GLU A 74 -13.76 28.00 -3.94
C GLU A 74 -13.25 26.57 -3.72
N ALA A 75 -13.45 25.69 -4.71
CA ALA A 75 -12.91 24.33 -4.70
C ALA A 75 -11.38 24.32 -4.57
N LEU A 76 -10.66 25.15 -5.33
CA LEU A 76 -9.20 25.25 -5.21
C LEU A 76 -8.76 25.71 -3.82
N ASN A 77 -9.47 26.66 -3.22
CA ASN A 77 -9.20 27.12 -1.86
C ASN A 77 -9.47 26.01 -0.83
N SER A 78 -10.58 25.28 -0.98
CA SER A 78 -10.94 24.14 -0.12
C SER A 78 -9.90 23.02 -0.21
N TYR A 79 -9.42 22.68 -1.42
CA TYR A 79 -8.34 21.71 -1.58
C TYR A 79 -7.05 22.18 -0.91
N SER A 80 -6.67 23.44 -1.08
CA SER A 80 -5.46 24.01 -0.48
C SER A 80 -5.53 23.93 1.06
N MET A 81 -6.69 24.25 1.64
CA MET A 81 -6.93 24.14 3.07
C MET A 81 -6.90 22.68 3.56
N LEU A 82 -7.46 21.75 2.78
CA LEU A 82 -7.43 20.32 3.08
C LEU A 82 -5.99 19.80 3.12
N PHE A 83 -5.19 20.10 2.09
CA PHE A 83 -3.79 19.68 2.04
C PHE A 83 -2.98 20.31 3.17
N GLY A 84 -3.14 21.61 3.44
CA GLY A 84 -2.46 22.30 4.53
C GLY A 84 -2.81 21.69 5.90
N SER A 85 -4.08 21.42 6.15
CA SER A 85 -4.54 20.81 7.40
C SER A 85 -4.00 19.40 7.61
N ILE A 86 -4.01 18.57 6.55
CA ILE A 86 -3.46 17.21 6.60
C ILE A 86 -1.95 17.26 6.82
N PHE A 87 -1.24 18.16 6.13
CA PHE A 87 0.21 18.29 6.25
C PHE A 87 0.63 18.62 7.70
N ILE A 88 0.02 19.65 8.29
CA ILE A 88 0.30 20.03 9.69
C ILE A 88 -0.02 18.86 10.63
N THR A 89 -1.21 18.27 10.49
CA THR A 89 -1.62 17.13 11.32
C THR A 89 -0.71 15.91 11.16
N SER A 90 -0.16 15.69 9.96
CA SER A 90 0.76 14.58 9.68
C SER A 90 2.14 14.82 10.29
N TRP A 91 2.57 16.08 10.35
CA TRP A 91 3.82 16.48 11.00
C TRP A 91 3.74 16.22 12.50
N ASP A 92 2.69 16.73 13.15
CA ASP A 92 2.44 16.51 14.58
C ASP A 92 2.32 15.01 14.90
N ALA A 93 1.59 14.25 14.08
CA ALA A 93 1.45 12.81 14.24
C ALA A 93 2.79 12.05 14.10
N GLY A 94 3.76 12.61 13.37
CA GLY A 94 5.11 12.09 13.25
C GLY A 94 5.93 12.32 14.51
N GLU A 95 5.88 13.55 15.06
CA GLU A 95 6.51 13.88 16.35
C GLU A 95 5.94 13.02 17.49
N ASP A 96 4.61 12.90 17.55
CA ASP A 96 3.92 12.04 18.51
C ASP A 96 4.34 10.57 18.40
N LEU A 97 4.55 10.08 17.18
CA LEU A 97 5.04 8.71 16.95
C LEU A 97 6.45 8.51 17.50
N ILE A 98 7.35 9.47 17.26
CA ILE A 98 8.72 9.42 17.79
C ILE A 98 8.69 9.43 19.31
N HIS A 99 7.94 10.37 19.91
CA HIS A 99 7.77 10.43 21.37
C HIS A 99 7.20 9.14 21.95
N ALA A 100 6.19 8.55 21.30
CA ALA A 100 5.61 7.28 21.72
C ALA A 100 6.60 6.11 21.63
N MET A 101 7.50 6.13 20.64
CA MET A 101 8.56 5.14 20.51
C MET A 101 9.63 5.28 21.59
N ASP A 102 10.02 6.51 21.90
CA ASP A 102 10.99 6.80 22.97
C ASP A 102 10.46 6.34 24.33
N CYS A 103 9.19 6.64 24.63
CA CYS A 103 8.49 6.16 25.83
C CYS A 103 8.44 4.63 25.94
N ARG A 104 8.45 3.92 24.80
CA ARG A 104 8.46 2.45 24.74
C ARG A 104 9.87 1.87 24.71
N CYS A 105 10.89 2.67 25.02
CA CYS A 105 12.30 2.26 25.06
C CYS A 105 12.77 1.69 23.71
N TYR A 106 12.44 2.36 22.61
CA TYR A 106 12.84 1.93 21.27
C TYR A 106 14.38 1.84 21.14
N ASN A 107 14.90 0.63 20.94
CA ASN A 107 16.34 0.34 20.87
C ASN A 107 16.86 0.26 19.41
N GLY A 108 16.34 1.10 18.53
CA GLY A 108 16.75 1.11 17.11
C GLY A 108 16.30 -0.10 16.29
N LYS A 109 15.42 -0.95 16.84
CA LYS A 109 14.86 -2.13 16.18
C LYS A 109 13.37 -2.19 16.42
N TYR A 110 12.56 -2.21 15.37
CA TYR A 110 11.12 -2.45 15.53
C TYR A 110 10.87 -3.91 15.93
N ALA A 111 9.91 -4.11 16.84
CA ALA A 111 9.44 -5.43 17.20
C ALA A 111 8.87 -6.11 15.94
N LYS A 112 9.40 -7.29 15.63
CA LYS A 112 9.15 -8.03 14.39
C LYS A 112 7.70 -8.52 14.32
N MET A 113 6.76 -7.68 13.91
CA MET A 113 5.36 -8.05 13.60
C MET A 113 5.27 -8.67 12.19
N ILE A 114 6.10 -9.67 11.90
CA ILE A 114 5.96 -10.47 10.68
C ILE A 114 5.59 -11.87 11.13
N THR A 115 4.30 -12.08 11.36
CA THR A 115 3.72 -13.40 11.52
C THR A 115 3.69 -14.02 10.12
N TYR A 116 4.62 -14.94 9.84
CA TYR A 116 4.60 -15.69 8.60
C TYR A 116 3.35 -16.58 8.61
N ASN A 117 2.34 -16.23 7.82
CA ASN A 117 1.25 -17.17 7.58
C ASN A 117 1.83 -18.36 6.78
N PRO A 118 1.61 -19.60 7.23
CA PRO A 118 2.04 -20.77 6.48
C PRO A 118 1.35 -20.76 5.11
N VAL A 119 2.11 -21.14 4.09
CA VAL A 119 1.65 -21.14 2.70
C VAL A 119 0.45 -22.07 2.59
N GLU A 120 -0.74 -21.53 2.31
CA GLU A 120 -1.93 -22.35 2.13
C GLU A 120 -1.82 -23.17 0.85
N TRP A 121 -2.16 -24.46 0.92
CA TRP A 121 -2.10 -25.39 -0.21
C TRP A 121 -2.96 -24.95 -1.41
N ARG A 122 -4.02 -24.16 -1.15
CA ARG A 122 -4.89 -23.56 -2.16
C ARG A 122 -4.17 -22.48 -2.98
N SER A 123 -3.28 -21.72 -2.34
CA SER A 123 -2.45 -20.71 -3.03
C SER A 123 -1.38 -21.40 -3.88
N LEU A 124 -0.80 -22.49 -3.37
CA LEU A 124 0.17 -23.32 -4.10
C LEU A 124 -0.45 -23.96 -5.35
N SER A 125 -1.67 -24.50 -5.24
CA SER A 125 -2.35 -25.12 -6.39
C SER A 125 -2.74 -24.09 -7.45
N ALA A 126 -3.20 -22.90 -7.04
CA ALA A 126 -3.52 -21.82 -7.97
C ALA A 126 -2.29 -21.31 -8.74
N VAL A 127 -1.14 -21.13 -8.07
CA VAL A 127 0.11 -20.72 -8.71
C VAL A 127 0.63 -21.81 -9.65
N SER A 128 0.55 -23.08 -9.26
CA SER A 128 0.95 -24.21 -10.10
C SER A 128 0.11 -24.29 -11.38
N LEU A 129 -1.21 -24.15 -11.25
CA LEU A 129 -2.15 -24.17 -12.38
C LEU A 129 -1.93 -22.98 -13.33
N TYR A 130 -1.65 -21.80 -12.78
CA TYR A 130 -1.30 -20.61 -13.58
C TYR A 130 -0.01 -20.79 -14.38
N LEU A 131 1.06 -21.32 -13.75
CA LEU A 131 2.31 -21.62 -14.45
C LEU A 131 2.13 -22.69 -15.53
N PHE A 132 1.32 -23.72 -15.26
CA PHE A 132 0.98 -24.76 -16.24
C PHE A 132 0.26 -24.19 -17.48
N ILE A 133 -0.70 -23.28 -17.28
CA ILE A 133 -1.42 -22.63 -18.38
C ILE A 133 -0.46 -21.78 -19.23
N ILE A 134 0.45 -21.03 -18.60
CA ILE A 134 1.45 -20.23 -19.31
C ILE A 134 2.37 -21.10 -20.15
N ILE A 135 2.88 -22.20 -19.57
CA ILE A 135 3.76 -23.14 -20.27
C ILE A 135 3.04 -23.77 -21.45
N GLY A 136 1.76 -24.16 -21.28
CA GLY A 136 0.93 -24.71 -22.35
C GLY A 136 0.69 -23.72 -23.50
N MET A 137 0.41 -22.45 -23.20
CA MET A 137 0.27 -21.42 -24.22
C MET A 137 1.57 -21.13 -24.98
N ILE A 138 2.72 -21.12 -24.28
CA ILE A 138 4.02 -20.90 -24.92
C ILE A 138 4.36 -22.04 -25.87
N LEU A 139 4.13 -23.29 -25.46
CA LEU A 139 4.38 -24.47 -26.30
C LEU A 139 3.49 -24.46 -27.55
N TRP A 140 2.22 -24.10 -27.42
CA TRP A 140 1.28 -23.98 -28.56
C TRP A 140 1.62 -22.86 -29.53
N THR A 141 2.28 -21.79 -29.08
CA THR A 141 2.73 -20.69 -29.97
C THR A 141 4.08 -20.98 -30.63
N SER A 142 4.87 -21.92 -30.09
CA SER A 142 6.21 -22.28 -30.56
C SER A 142 6.25 -23.47 -31.54
N GLY A 143 5.13 -24.18 -31.71
CA GLY A 143 4.96 -25.27 -32.69
C GLY A 143 3.98 -24.87 -33.78
#